data_AF-A0A1X4NQV4-F1
#
_entry.id   AF-A0A1X4NQV4-F1
#
_cell.length_a   1.000
_cell.length_b   1.000
_cell.length_c   1.000
_cell.angle_alpha   90.00
_cell.angle_beta   90.00
_cell.angle_gamma   90.00
#
_symmetry.space_group_name_H-M   'P 1'
#
loop_
_entity.id
_entity.type
_entity.pdbx_description
1 polymer ?
#
loop_
_entity_poly.entity_id
_entity_poly.type
_entity_poly.pdbx_seq_one_letter_code
_entity_poly.pdbx_strand_id
1 'polypeptide(L)'
;MTHFRSLVAGLVLALSPAVPASAGDTTGLSKVELRPGWRLEDGSHMAALRLVLDPGWKTYWRAPGDVGIPPQFDWSGSDNIRAVSANWPTPEVFFEQGMRSVGYKTEVVIPLHLTALDDTAEMRLEGRMQIGLCKDICIPANLSFTANLPMTPTRPDPMIAAALTDMPYTAREAGLRSITCRIEAGPDGGLILHTEISMPSAGGIEYVVVEAGNPHVWVAEPDSRREGGVLHASTRMVHVEGKSFALNRAELRFTVIGDARAVDIQGCTP
;
A
#
# COMPACT_ATOMS: atom_id res chain seq x y z
N MET A 1 4.86 82.73 -23.58
CA MET A 1 3.98 81.54 -23.69
C MET A 1 4.70 80.48 -24.51
N THR A 2 4.35 79.21 -24.27
CA THR A 2 4.78 77.95 -24.92
C THR A 2 6.04 77.24 -24.38
N HIS A 3 5.74 76.36 -23.42
CA HIS A 3 6.48 75.18 -23.00
C HIS A 3 6.57 74.12 -24.12
N PHE A 4 7.62 73.29 -24.15
CA PHE A 4 7.42 71.86 -24.40
C PHE A 4 8.50 71.01 -23.73
N ARG A 5 8.05 69.95 -23.06
CA ARG A 5 8.72 69.15 -22.05
C ARG A 5 9.42 67.93 -22.68
N SER A 6 10.60 67.59 -22.14
CA SER A 6 11.30 66.31 -22.39
C SER A 6 10.46 65.11 -21.96
N LEU A 7 10.34 64.11 -22.84
CA LEU A 7 9.76 62.80 -22.55
C LEU A 7 10.88 61.82 -22.20
N VAL A 8 10.94 61.40 -20.93
CA VAL A 8 11.76 60.29 -20.45
C VAL A 8 10.87 59.05 -20.43
N ALA A 9 11.21 58.04 -21.25
CA ALA A 9 10.53 56.75 -21.26
C ALA A 9 11.11 55.85 -20.16
N GLY A 10 10.33 55.59 -19.11
CA GLY A 10 10.69 54.65 -18.04
C GLY A 10 10.34 53.22 -18.41
N LEU A 11 11.36 52.35 -18.49
CA LEU A 11 11.22 50.91 -18.68
C LEU A 11 10.90 50.26 -17.33
N VAL A 12 9.65 49.83 -17.12
CA VAL A 12 9.23 49.09 -15.92
C VAL A 12 9.45 47.59 -16.16
N LEU A 13 10.48 47.01 -15.56
CA LEU A 13 10.65 45.56 -15.47
C LEU A 13 9.62 44.99 -14.49
N ALA A 14 8.64 44.25 -15.01
CA ALA A 14 7.72 43.46 -14.19
C ALA A 14 8.46 42.22 -13.65
N LEU A 15 8.83 42.22 -12.36
CA LEU A 15 9.25 41.01 -11.66
C LEU A 15 8.01 40.16 -11.35
N SER A 16 7.83 39.07 -12.10
CA SER A 16 6.88 38.02 -11.73
C SER A 16 7.38 37.30 -10.47
N PRO A 17 6.58 37.18 -9.39
CA PRO A 17 6.96 36.38 -8.25
C PRO A 17 6.93 34.90 -8.64
N ALA A 18 8.08 34.23 -8.54
CA ALA A 18 8.15 32.77 -8.61
C ALA A 18 7.45 32.20 -7.36
N VAL A 19 6.34 31.49 -7.56
CA VAL A 19 5.70 30.74 -6.48
C VAL A 19 6.63 29.57 -6.13
N PRO A 20 7.08 29.41 -4.88
CA PRO A 20 7.84 28.23 -4.51
C PRO A 20 6.94 27.00 -4.66
N ALA A 21 7.38 26.04 -5.46
CA ALA A 21 6.79 24.70 -5.44
C ALA A 21 7.08 24.11 -4.06
N SER A 22 6.04 23.85 -3.25
CA SER A 22 6.20 23.07 -2.02
C SER A 22 6.66 21.67 -2.41
N ALA A 23 7.95 21.38 -2.20
CA ALA A 23 8.39 20.01 -2.07
C ALA A 23 7.65 19.42 -0.86
N GLY A 24 6.90 18.35 -1.06
CA GLY A 24 6.29 17.61 0.06
C GLY A 24 7.37 17.19 1.05
N ASP A 25 7.00 17.06 2.32
CA ASP A 25 7.91 16.55 3.34
C ASP A 25 8.29 15.11 2.97
N THR A 26 9.49 14.97 2.41
CA THR A 26 10.08 13.74 1.88
C THR A 26 11.17 13.24 2.81
N THR A 27 11.22 13.71 4.05
CA THR A 27 12.19 13.28 5.06
C THR A 27 12.22 11.75 5.15
N GLY A 28 13.36 11.14 4.87
CA GLY A 28 13.52 9.68 4.88
C GLY A 28 13.29 8.98 3.53
N LEU A 29 12.96 9.73 2.47
CA LEU A 29 12.85 9.26 1.10
C LEU A 29 13.89 9.96 0.22
N SER A 30 14.72 9.17 -0.45
CA SER A 30 15.63 9.66 -1.49
C SER A 30 14.94 9.75 -2.85
N LYS A 31 13.83 9.04 -3.07
CA LYS A 31 13.06 9.11 -4.31
C LYS A 31 11.58 8.75 -4.12
N VAL A 32 10.73 9.53 -4.80
CA VAL A 32 9.33 9.19 -5.07
C VAL A 32 9.12 9.31 -6.57
N GLU A 33 8.80 8.22 -7.23
CA GLU A 33 8.69 8.16 -8.69
C GLU A 33 7.46 7.38 -9.10
N LEU A 34 6.57 8.01 -9.86
CA LEU A 34 5.52 7.31 -10.56
C LEU A 34 6.06 6.84 -11.92
N ARG A 35 6.17 5.52 -12.08
CA ARG A 35 6.56 4.88 -13.33
C ARG A 35 5.32 4.74 -14.22
N PRO A 36 5.33 5.28 -15.45
CA PRO A 36 4.15 5.27 -16.31
C PRO A 36 3.76 3.85 -16.74
N GLY A 37 4.73 2.95 -16.93
CA GLY A 37 4.46 1.55 -17.26
C GLY A 37 3.91 1.36 -18.68
N TRP A 38 2.84 0.58 -18.84
CA TRP A 38 2.33 0.17 -20.15
C TRP A 38 0.81 -0.05 -20.19
N ARG A 39 0.24 0.03 -21.38
CA ARG A 39 -1.16 -0.29 -21.66
C ARG A 39 -1.33 -1.81 -21.88
N LEU A 40 -2.35 -2.39 -21.25
CA LEU A 40 -2.75 -3.80 -21.40
C LEU A 40 -3.73 -3.97 -22.57
N GLU A 41 -3.88 -5.20 -23.07
CA GLU A 41 -4.73 -5.52 -24.23
C GLU A 41 -6.22 -5.26 -23.97
N ASP A 42 -6.65 -5.37 -22.71
CA ASP A 42 -8.03 -5.12 -22.28
C ASP A 42 -8.35 -3.63 -22.06
N GLY A 43 -7.43 -2.74 -22.45
CA GLY A 43 -7.58 -1.29 -22.29
C GLY A 43 -7.22 -0.77 -20.90
N SER A 44 -6.99 -1.64 -19.91
CA SER A 44 -6.48 -1.23 -18.60
C SER A 44 -4.99 -0.86 -18.67
N HIS A 45 -4.46 -0.19 -17.64
CA HIS A 45 -3.08 0.26 -17.60
C HIS A 45 -2.33 -0.33 -16.40
N MET A 46 -1.04 -0.62 -16.58
CA MET A 46 -0.15 -0.95 -15.49
C MET A 46 0.85 0.18 -15.32
N ALA A 47 0.88 0.77 -14.12
CA ALA A 47 1.88 1.75 -13.69
C ALA A 47 2.54 1.25 -12.39
N ALA A 48 3.47 2.01 -11.80
CA ALA A 48 3.92 1.70 -10.45
C ALA A 48 4.38 2.93 -9.68
N LEU A 49 4.13 2.95 -8.37
CA LEU A 49 4.75 3.91 -7.46
C LEU A 49 6.04 3.32 -6.89
N ARG A 50 7.17 3.94 -7.16
CA ARG A 50 8.47 3.59 -6.60
C ARG A 50 8.83 4.56 -5.48
N LEU A 51 9.12 4.00 -4.31
CA LEU A 51 9.61 4.71 -3.14
C LEU A 51 11.01 4.20 -2.83
N VAL A 52 12.00 5.08 -2.80
CA VAL A 52 13.36 4.75 -2.37
C VAL A 52 13.61 5.46 -1.05
N LEU A 53 13.94 4.67 -0.03
CA LEU A 53 14.15 5.13 1.33
C LEU A 53 15.61 5.49 1.57
N ASP A 54 15.84 6.50 2.41
CA ASP A 54 17.17 6.79 2.90
C ASP A 54 17.70 5.65 3.79
N PRO A 55 19.03 5.45 3.89
CA PRO A 55 19.59 4.40 4.74
C PRO A 55 19.07 4.44 6.18
N GLY A 56 18.58 3.29 6.65
CA GLY A 56 18.01 3.12 8.00
C GLY A 56 16.53 3.49 8.12
N TRP A 57 15.93 4.12 7.11
CA TRP A 57 14.50 4.40 7.06
C TRP A 57 13.71 3.21 6.53
N LYS A 58 12.45 3.13 6.98
CA LYS A 58 11.46 2.11 6.62
C LYS A 58 10.14 2.78 6.33
N THR A 59 9.30 2.10 5.56
CA THR A 59 7.90 2.47 5.38
C THR A 59 6.99 1.27 5.60
N TYR A 60 5.69 1.53 5.67
CA TYR A 60 4.69 0.58 6.09
C TYR A 60 3.98 -0.09 4.93
N TRP A 61 3.62 -1.35 5.13
CA TRP A 61 2.72 -2.08 4.26
C TRP A 61 1.27 -1.64 4.48
N ARG A 62 0.34 -2.09 3.61
CA ARG A 62 -1.09 -1.78 3.76
C ARG A 62 -1.70 -2.23 5.09
N ALA A 63 -1.16 -3.31 5.67
CA ALA A 63 -1.58 -3.86 6.96
C ALA A 63 -0.35 -3.90 7.90
N PRO A 64 0.02 -2.77 8.52
CA PRO A 64 1.37 -2.58 9.03
C PRO A 64 1.62 -3.12 10.44
N GLY A 65 0.60 -3.72 11.07
CA GLY A 65 0.64 -4.08 12.49
C GLY A 65 0.08 -2.98 13.38
N ASP A 66 0.23 -3.13 14.69
CA ASP A 66 -0.47 -2.31 15.70
C ASP A 66 0.07 -0.87 15.77
N VAL A 67 1.32 -0.65 15.39
CA VAL A 67 2.02 0.65 15.56
C VAL A 67 2.37 1.35 14.27
N GLY A 68 2.05 0.76 13.12
CA GLY A 68 2.35 1.35 11.83
C GLY A 68 1.30 2.34 11.34
N ILE A 69 1.72 3.27 10.48
CA ILE A 69 0.82 4.22 9.82
C ILE A 69 0.60 3.71 8.38
N PRO A 70 -0.57 3.11 8.08
CA PRO A 70 -0.81 2.50 6.78
C PRO A 70 -0.84 3.57 5.67
N PRO A 71 -0.44 3.20 4.44
CA PRO A 71 -0.58 4.05 3.28
C PRO A 71 -2.06 4.31 2.96
N GLN A 72 -2.42 5.58 2.77
CA GLN A 72 -3.74 6.02 2.32
C GLN A 72 -3.60 6.75 1.00
N PHE A 73 -4.23 6.23 -0.04
CA PHE A 73 -4.21 6.82 -1.36
C PHE A 73 -5.46 7.66 -1.63
N ASP A 74 -5.26 8.77 -2.32
CA ASP A 74 -6.30 9.55 -2.96
C ASP A 74 -5.96 9.75 -4.44
N TRP A 75 -6.87 9.28 -5.29
CA TRP A 75 -6.76 9.31 -6.75
C TRP A 75 -7.69 10.33 -7.40
N SER A 76 -8.41 11.14 -6.61
CA SER A 76 -9.50 12.00 -7.08
C SER A 76 -9.08 13.07 -8.11
N GLY A 77 -7.79 13.39 -8.19
CA GLY A 77 -7.25 14.30 -9.21
C GLY A 77 -7.02 13.65 -10.58
N SER A 78 -7.23 12.33 -10.71
CA SER A 78 -6.97 11.59 -11.93
C SER A 78 -8.04 11.81 -13.01
N ASP A 79 -7.65 11.62 -14.26
CA ASP A 79 -8.53 11.77 -15.43
C ASP A 79 -8.58 10.48 -16.26
N ASN A 80 -9.77 10.14 -16.76
CA ASN A 80 -10.08 8.89 -17.46
C ASN A 80 -9.77 7.60 -16.65
N ILE A 81 -9.86 7.65 -15.32
CA ILE A 81 -9.58 6.49 -14.44
C ILE A 81 -10.82 6.13 -13.62
N ARG A 82 -11.28 4.88 -13.75
CA ARG A 82 -12.44 4.36 -13.02
C ARG A 82 -12.04 3.81 -11.65
N ALA A 83 -10.94 3.08 -11.60
CA ALA A 83 -10.45 2.41 -10.40
C ALA A 83 -8.93 2.23 -10.46
N VAL A 84 -8.30 2.19 -9.28
CA VAL A 84 -6.88 1.88 -9.10
C VAL A 84 -6.75 0.77 -8.05
N SER A 85 -6.08 -0.32 -8.41
CA SER A 85 -5.72 -1.40 -7.50
C SER A 85 -4.22 -1.40 -7.25
N ALA A 86 -3.81 -1.34 -5.99
CA ALA A 86 -2.41 -1.44 -5.59
C ALA A 86 -2.04 -2.90 -5.33
N ASN A 87 -1.10 -3.42 -6.12
CA ASN A 87 -0.55 -4.76 -5.99
C ASN A 87 0.72 -4.67 -5.15
N TRP A 88 0.65 -5.12 -3.91
CA TRP A 88 1.74 -4.98 -2.97
C TRP A 88 2.75 -6.14 -3.11
N PRO A 89 4.05 -5.85 -3.27
CA PRO A 89 5.10 -6.85 -3.14
C PRO A 89 5.12 -7.49 -1.75
N THR A 90 5.82 -8.61 -1.62
CA THR A 90 6.00 -9.32 -0.36
C THR A 90 6.61 -8.38 0.69
N PRO A 91 5.93 -8.13 1.82
CA PRO A 91 6.48 -7.27 2.86
C PRO A 91 7.45 -8.02 3.77
N GLU A 92 8.28 -7.27 4.48
CA GLU A 92 9.10 -7.77 5.57
C GLU A 92 8.41 -7.58 6.92
N VAL A 93 8.65 -8.51 7.85
CA VAL A 93 8.33 -8.34 9.27
C VAL A 93 9.58 -7.81 9.98
N PHE A 94 9.41 -6.75 10.77
CA PHE A 94 10.45 -6.21 11.62
C PHE A 94 9.91 -5.89 13.01
N PHE A 95 10.83 -5.78 13.98
CA PHE A 95 10.50 -5.44 15.37
C PHE A 95 11.15 -4.11 15.73
N GLU A 96 10.33 -3.16 16.14
CA GLU A 96 10.73 -1.82 16.55
C GLU A 96 10.25 -1.58 17.98
N GLN A 97 11.19 -1.30 18.89
CA GLN A 97 10.89 -1.11 20.31
C GLN A 97 10.10 -2.27 20.94
N GLY A 98 10.31 -3.49 20.46
CA GLY A 98 9.61 -4.70 20.92
C GLY A 98 8.22 -4.92 20.31
N MET A 99 7.77 -4.04 19.41
CA MET A 99 6.51 -4.16 18.70
C MET A 99 6.74 -4.60 17.27
N ARG A 100 5.87 -5.45 16.74
CA ARG A 100 5.98 -5.93 15.36
C ARG A 100 5.53 -4.82 14.41
N SER A 101 6.07 -4.83 13.21
CA SER A 101 5.63 -3.99 12.11
C SER A 101 5.87 -4.71 10.80
N VAL A 102 5.04 -4.40 9.81
CA VAL A 102 5.07 -5.01 8.49
C VAL A 102 5.23 -3.92 7.44
N GLY A 103 6.22 -4.07 6.56
CA GLY A 103 6.60 -2.99 5.67
C GLY A 103 7.81 -3.28 4.80
N TYR A 104 8.52 -2.21 4.44
CA TYR A 104 9.61 -2.25 3.46
C TYR A 104 10.81 -1.43 3.93
N LYS A 105 12.01 -1.88 3.55
CA LYS A 105 13.28 -1.19 3.75
C LYS A 105 13.91 -0.91 2.39
N THR A 106 14.74 0.12 2.30
CA THR A 106 15.52 0.50 1.10
C THR A 106 14.68 0.94 -0.10
N GLU A 107 13.78 0.10 -0.59
CA GLU A 107 12.96 0.38 -1.76
C GLU A 107 11.66 -0.44 -1.73
N VAL A 108 10.58 0.15 -2.23
CA VAL A 108 9.38 -0.59 -2.64
C VAL A 108 8.89 -0.04 -3.97
N VAL A 109 8.54 -0.96 -4.89
CA VAL A 109 7.86 -0.64 -6.15
C VAL A 109 6.47 -1.27 -6.05
N ILE A 110 5.43 -0.44 -6.02
CA ILE A 110 4.04 -0.87 -5.87
C ILE A 110 3.37 -0.81 -7.24
N PRO A 111 3.21 -1.93 -7.97
CA PRO A 111 2.43 -1.96 -9.19
C PRO A 111 0.99 -1.49 -8.97
N LEU A 112 0.53 -0.60 -9.83
CA LEU A 112 -0.81 -0.04 -9.85
C LEU A 112 -1.50 -0.53 -11.10
N HIS A 113 -2.59 -1.27 -10.93
CA HIS A 113 -3.48 -1.64 -12.04
C HIS A 113 -4.61 -0.64 -12.12
N LEU A 114 -4.77 0.00 -13.28
CA LEU A 114 -5.72 1.10 -13.49
C LEU A 114 -6.76 0.70 -14.53
N THR A 115 -8.03 0.78 -14.17
CA THR A 115 -9.13 0.55 -15.10
C THR A 115 -9.55 1.87 -15.73
N ALA A 116 -9.61 1.93 -17.06
CA ALA A 116 -10.03 3.13 -17.78
C ALA A 116 -11.55 3.39 -17.68
N LEU A 117 -11.97 4.65 -17.84
CA LEU A 117 -13.37 4.98 -18.13
C LEU A 117 -13.66 4.77 -19.62
N ASP A 118 -12.76 5.26 -20.46
CA ASP A 118 -12.67 5.10 -21.92
C ASP A 118 -11.31 4.48 -22.27
N ASP A 119 -11.32 3.26 -22.81
CA ASP A 119 -10.13 2.49 -23.18
C ASP A 119 -9.45 2.98 -24.47
N THR A 120 -10.10 3.87 -25.21
CA THR A 120 -9.57 4.47 -26.44
C THR A 120 -8.82 5.78 -26.22
N ALA A 121 -8.76 6.25 -24.98
CA ALA A 121 -8.11 7.51 -24.60
C ALA A 121 -6.93 7.31 -23.63
N GLU A 122 -6.04 8.31 -23.60
CA GLU A 122 -4.97 8.38 -22.62
C GLU A 122 -5.55 8.56 -21.21
N MET A 123 -4.80 8.15 -20.19
CA MET A 123 -5.15 8.36 -18.80
C MET A 123 -4.17 9.34 -18.17
N ARG A 124 -4.62 10.11 -17.18
CA ARG A 124 -3.72 10.92 -16.35
C ARG A 124 -3.90 10.47 -14.91
N LEU A 125 -2.84 9.93 -14.33
CA LEU A 125 -2.83 9.55 -12.93
C LEU A 125 -2.33 10.74 -12.11
N GLU A 126 -3.12 11.14 -11.12
CA GLU A 126 -2.73 12.07 -10.08
C GLU A 126 -3.04 11.42 -8.74
N GLY A 127 -1.97 11.14 -7.99
CA GLY A 127 -2.03 10.48 -6.70
C GLY A 127 -1.53 11.38 -5.59
N ARG A 128 -2.28 11.41 -4.50
CA ARG A 128 -1.78 11.83 -3.19
C ARG A 128 -1.73 10.60 -2.29
N MET A 129 -0.66 10.47 -1.52
CA MET A 129 -0.52 9.39 -0.56
C MET A 129 -0.06 9.92 0.79
N GLN A 130 -0.80 9.60 1.84
CA GLN A 130 -0.30 9.69 3.21
C GLN A 130 0.31 8.35 3.60
N ILE A 131 1.51 8.35 4.18
CA ILE A 131 2.19 7.12 4.60
C ILE A 131 3.10 7.39 5.81
N GLY A 132 3.35 6.39 6.66
CA GLY A 132 4.39 6.51 7.68
C GLY A 132 5.79 6.22 7.15
N LEU A 133 6.76 7.00 7.63
CA LEU A 133 8.19 6.76 7.47
C LEU A 133 8.82 6.63 8.86
N CYS A 134 9.53 5.53 9.11
CA CYS A 134 10.11 5.27 10.42
C CYS A 134 11.62 5.06 10.35
N LYS A 135 12.34 5.70 11.27
CA LYS A 135 13.75 5.43 11.56
C LYS A 135 13.89 5.10 13.05
N ASP A 136 14.10 6.13 13.87
CA ASP A 136 14.08 6.03 15.33
C ASP A 136 12.69 6.36 15.90
N ILE A 137 11.98 7.24 15.20
CA ILE A 137 10.58 7.60 15.41
C ILE A 137 9.84 7.49 14.08
N CYS A 138 8.54 7.25 14.15
CA CYS A 138 7.71 7.12 12.98
C CYS A 138 6.90 8.41 12.77
N ILE A 139 7.02 9.00 11.58
CA ILE A 139 6.41 10.27 11.21
C ILE A 139 5.51 10.09 9.98
N PRO A 140 4.34 10.77 9.93
CA PRO A 140 3.52 10.78 8.72
C PRO A 140 4.17 11.67 7.65
N ALA A 141 4.13 11.20 6.41
CA ALA A 141 4.56 11.92 5.21
C ALA A 141 3.40 12.05 4.22
N ASN A 142 3.38 13.15 3.47
CA ASN A 142 2.42 13.40 2.41
C ASN A 142 3.15 13.48 1.08
N LEU A 143 2.86 12.55 0.18
CA LEU A 143 3.48 12.45 -1.14
C LEU A 143 2.45 12.83 -2.21
N SER A 144 2.89 13.57 -3.22
CA SER A 144 2.09 13.91 -4.39
C SER A 144 2.88 13.53 -5.64
N PHE A 145 2.21 12.89 -6.60
CA PHE A 145 2.83 12.41 -7.83
C PHE A 145 1.82 12.39 -8.96
N THR A 146 2.30 12.60 -10.19
CA THR A 146 1.46 12.58 -11.38
C THR A 146 2.22 12.02 -12.57
N ALA A 147 1.49 11.35 -13.47
CA ALA A 147 2.00 10.92 -14.77
C ALA A 147 0.88 10.89 -15.79
N ASN A 148 1.23 11.22 -17.03
CA ASN A 148 0.42 10.86 -18.19
C ASN A 148 0.71 9.39 -18.53
N LEU A 149 -0.36 8.63 -18.80
CA LEU A 149 -0.35 7.21 -19.08
C LEU A 149 -0.82 7.00 -20.54
N PRO A 150 0.11 7.14 -21.50
CA PRO A 150 -0.20 7.04 -22.92
C PRO A 150 -0.71 5.64 -23.32
N MET A 151 -1.33 5.53 -24.48
CA MET A 151 -1.76 4.23 -25.03
C MET A 151 -0.58 3.35 -25.47
N THR A 152 0.61 3.94 -25.62
CA THR A 152 1.87 3.25 -25.90
C THR A 152 2.94 3.75 -24.93
N PRO A 153 3.88 2.92 -24.45
CA PRO A 153 4.17 1.56 -24.91
C PRO A 153 3.21 0.51 -24.35
N THR A 154 3.15 -0.64 -25.03
CA THR A 154 2.51 -1.89 -24.55
C THR A 154 3.54 -2.87 -23.97
N ARG A 155 4.84 -2.54 -24.11
CA ARG A 155 5.93 -3.37 -23.59
C ARG A 155 6.03 -3.22 -22.06
N PRO A 156 6.11 -4.33 -21.30
CA PRO A 156 6.29 -4.28 -19.86
C PRO A 156 7.56 -3.53 -19.42
N ASP A 157 7.41 -2.69 -18.40
CA ASP A 157 8.53 -2.09 -17.67
C ASP A 157 9.19 -3.19 -16.80
N PRO A 158 10.50 -3.45 -16.94
CA PRO A 158 11.16 -4.55 -16.21
C PRO A 158 11.09 -4.44 -14.68
N MET A 159 11.07 -3.22 -14.13
CA MET A 159 11.03 -3.00 -12.68
C MET A 159 9.65 -3.33 -12.13
N ILE A 160 8.61 -2.93 -12.85
CA ILE A 160 7.23 -3.26 -12.50
C ILE A 160 7.00 -4.77 -12.65
N ALA A 161 7.50 -5.38 -13.72
CA ALA A 161 7.41 -6.82 -13.92
C ALA A 161 8.10 -7.60 -12.80
N ALA A 162 9.28 -7.18 -12.35
CA ALA A 162 9.96 -7.78 -11.20
C ALA A 162 9.15 -7.65 -9.90
N ALA A 163 8.56 -6.49 -9.64
CA ALA A 163 7.70 -6.28 -8.48
C ALA A 163 6.44 -7.15 -8.49
N LEU A 164 5.84 -7.37 -9.67
CA LEU A 164 4.70 -8.28 -9.84
C LEU A 164 5.08 -9.74 -9.54
N THR A 165 6.32 -10.15 -9.83
CA THR A 165 6.81 -11.49 -9.49
C THR A 165 7.17 -11.68 -8.02
N ASP A 166 7.34 -10.59 -7.28
CA ASP A 166 7.66 -10.59 -5.84
C ASP A 166 6.40 -10.49 -4.95
N MET A 167 5.21 -10.61 -5.53
CA MET A 167 3.98 -10.63 -4.74
C MET A 167 3.85 -11.90 -3.89
N PRO A 168 3.11 -11.85 -2.78
CA PRO A 168 2.75 -13.06 -2.04
C PRO A 168 2.08 -14.10 -2.95
N TYR A 169 2.43 -15.36 -2.79
CA TYR A 169 1.82 -16.47 -3.51
C TYR A 169 0.33 -16.54 -3.21
N THR A 170 -0.47 -16.92 -4.21
CA THR A 170 -1.86 -17.27 -3.97
C THR A 170 -1.97 -18.53 -3.11
N ALA A 171 -3.11 -18.70 -2.45
CA ALA A 171 -3.47 -19.94 -1.75
C ALA A 171 -3.22 -21.21 -2.59
N ARG A 172 -3.51 -21.16 -3.90
CA ARG A 172 -3.33 -22.29 -4.81
C ARG A 172 -1.85 -22.62 -5.02
N GLU A 173 -1.04 -21.62 -5.33
CA GLU A 173 0.41 -21.81 -5.58
C GLU A 173 1.14 -22.25 -4.31
N ALA A 174 0.69 -21.78 -3.15
CA ALA A 174 1.21 -22.19 -1.86
C ALA A 174 0.84 -23.62 -1.45
N GLY A 175 -0.14 -24.25 -2.14
CA GLY A 175 -0.64 -25.58 -1.80
C GLY A 175 -1.52 -25.58 -0.55
N LEU A 176 -2.30 -24.52 -0.34
CA LEU A 176 -3.30 -24.47 0.72
C LEU A 176 -4.31 -25.61 0.55
N ARG A 177 -4.47 -26.42 1.59
CA ARG A 177 -5.46 -27.51 1.64
C ARG A 177 -6.76 -27.05 2.27
N SER A 178 -6.69 -26.28 3.35
CA SER A 178 -7.86 -25.75 4.06
C SER A 178 -7.48 -24.56 4.93
N ILE A 179 -8.46 -23.67 5.14
CA ILE A 179 -8.39 -22.60 6.14
C ILE A 179 -9.74 -22.51 6.87
N THR A 180 -9.71 -22.69 8.18
CA THR A 180 -10.92 -22.64 9.04
C THR A 180 -10.84 -21.47 10.01
N CYS A 181 -12.00 -20.93 10.37
CA CYS A 181 -12.17 -19.75 11.21
C CYS A 181 -13.29 -19.97 12.23
N ARG A 182 -12.86 -20.15 13.47
CA ARG A 182 -13.75 -20.15 14.63
C ARG A 182 -13.71 -18.76 15.27
N ILE A 183 -14.90 -18.21 15.51
CA ILE A 183 -15.07 -16.86 16.03
C ILE A 183 -15.80 -16.98 17.37
N GLU A 184 -15.23 -16.38 18.40
CA GLU A 184 -15.74 -16.41 19.77
C GLU A 184 -15.93 -14.98 20.28
N ALA A 185 -16.81 -14.80 21.27
CA ALA A 185 -16.96 -13.52 21.93
C ALA A 185 -15.69 -13.19 22.73
N GLY A 186 -15.15 -11.99 22.53
CA GLY A 186 -14.01 -11.48 23.27
C GLY A 186 -14.40 -10.48 24.37
N PRO A 187 -13.42 -10.02 25.15
CA PRO A 187 -13.61 -8.91 26.08
C PRO A 187 -14.08 -7.63 25.39
N ASP A 188 -14.69 -6.71 26.15
CA ASP A 188 -15.05 -5.36 25.71
C ASP A 188 -15.92 -5.29 24.45
N GLY A 189 -16.76 -6.31 24.22
CA GLY A 189 -17.62 -6.40 23.03
C GLY A 189 -16.87 -6.73 21.74
N GLY A 190 -15.59 -7.14 21.86
CA GLY A 190 -14.78 -7.62 20.76
C GLY A 190 -15.07 -9.06 20.36
N LEU A 191 -14.35 -9.52 19.35
CA LEU A 191 -14.34 -10.92 18.89
C LEU A 191 -12.93 -11.48 18.97
N ILE A 192 -12.82 -12.78 19.20
CA ILE A 192 -11.57 -13.54 19.06
C ILE A 192 -11.71 -14.42 17.83
N LEU A 193 -10.79 -14.27 16.89
CA LEU A 193 -10.69 -15.09 15.68
C LEU A 193 -9.58 -16.13 15.88
N HIS A 194 -9.96 -17.40 15.86
CA HIS A 194 -9.05 -18.53 15.79
C HIS A 194 -9.02 -19.08 14.37
N THR A 195 -7.83 -19.17 13.79
CA THR A 195 -7.60 -19.61 12.42
C THR A 195 -6.69 -20.82 12.41
N GLU A 196 -7.05 -21.84 11.62
CA GLU A 196 -6.17 -22.98 11.32
C GLU A 196 -5.91 -23.03 9.82
N ILE A 197 -4.64 -22.92 9.42
CA ILE A 197 -4.20 -22.83 8.03
C ILE A 197 -3.40 -24.09 7.69
N SER A 198 -4.01 -25.01 6.94
CA SER A 198 -3.35 -26.25 6.49
C SER A 198 -2.66 -26.01 5.17
N MET A 199 -1.36 -25.71 5.23
CA MET A 199 -0.51 -25.52 4.05
C MET A 199 0.94 -25.94 4.36
N PRO A 200 1.75 -26.27 3.34
CA PRO A 200 3.20 -26.41 3.49
C PRO A 200 3.80 -25.16 4.14
N SER A 201 4.92 -25.31 4.87
CA SER A 201 5.56 -24.18 5.53
C SER A 201 5.96 -23.08 4.54
N ALA A 202 5.83 -21.83 4.98
CA ALA A 202 6.34 -20.62 4.35
C ALA A 202 7.81 -20.34 4.74
N GLY A 203 8.40 -21.16 5.63
CA GLY A 203 9.79 -21.09 6.05
C GLY A 203 9.97 -20.35 7.38
N GLY A 204 10.90 -20.84 8.21
CA GLY A 204 11.30 -20.16 9.45
C GLY A 204 10.16 -19.95 10.46
N ILE A 205 10.20 -18.79 11.11
CA ILE A 205 9.09 -18.28 11.93
C ILE A 205 8.05 -17.68 10.98
N GLU A 206 6.79 -18.07 11.17
CA GLU A 206 5.70 -17.63 10.30
C GLU A 206 4.78 -16.68 11.04
N TYR A 207 4.67 -15.47 10.53
CA TYR A 207 3.75 -14.45 11.03
C TYR A 207 2.46 -14.47 10.21
N VAL A 208 1.33 -14.26 10.88
CA VAL A 208 0.04 -14.10 10.20
C VAL A 208 -0.42 -12.66 10.38
N VAL A 209 -0.79 -12.03 9.28
CA VAL A 209 -1.50 -10.75 9.26
C VAL A 209 -2.95 -11.04 8.84
N VAL A 210 -3.90 -10.43 9.53
CA VAL A 210 -5.34 -10.58 9.25
C VAL A 210 -5.94 -9.22 8.94
N GLU A 211 -6.60 -9.09 7.81
CA GLU A 211 -7.39 -7.92 7.43
C GLU A 211 -8.88 -8.29 7.50
N ALA A 212 -9.68 -7.47 8.18
CA ALA A 212 -11.10 -7.79 8.45
C ALA A 212 -12.03 -7.63 7.23
N GLY A 213 -11.55 -6.98 6.15
CA GLY A 213 -12.37 -6.54 5.02
C GLY A 213 -13.26 -5.33 5.32
N ASN A 214 -13.49 -5.01 6.59
CA ASN A 214 -14.18 -3.80 7.05
C ASN A 214 -13.19 -2.81 7.68
N PRO A 215 -13.04 -1.57 7.15
CA PRO A 215 -12.09 -0.59 7.67
C PRO A 215 -12.42 -0.08 9.09
N HIS A 216 -13.63 -0.32 9.59
CA HIS A 216 -14.03 0.03 10.96
C HIS A 216 -13.76 -1.07 11.98
N VAL A 217 -13.15 -2.19 11.56
CA VAL A 217 -12.74 -3.26 12.46
C VAL A 217 -11.23 -3.24 12.59
N TRP A 218 -10.75 -2.90 13.78
CA TRP A 218 -9.36 -3.05 14.13
C TRP A 218 -9.06 -4.51 14.46
N VAL A 219 -7.92 -5.00 13.97
CA VAL A 219 -7.44 -6.36 14.17
C VAL A 219 -6.10 -6.26 14.88
N ALA A 220 -6.00 -6.83 16.06
CA ALA A 220 -4.74 -6.93 16.77
C ALA A 220 -3.76 -7.82 16.01
N GLU A 221 -2.48 -7.67 16.30
CA GLU A 221 -1.47 -8.60 15.80
C GLU A 221 -1.75 -10.05 16.23
N PRO A 222 -1.92 -10.99 15.28
CA PRO A 222 -2.15 -12.38 15.64
C PRO A 222 -0.90 -13.02 16.25
N ASP A 223 -1.13 -13.79 17.32
CA ASP A 223 -0.22 -14.84 17.76
C ASP A 223 -0.28 -15.99 16.77
N SER A 224 0.86 -16.46 16.28
CA SER A 224 0.94 -17.56 15.32
C SER A 224 1.91 -18.65 15.76
N ARG A 225 1.51 -19.92 15.54
CA ARG A 225 2.31 -21.09 15.87
C ARG A 225 2.06 -22.22 14.88
N ARG A 226 3.13 -22.79 14.34
CA ARG A 226 3.06 -24.00 13.52
C ARG A 226 3.11 -25.25 14.37
N GLU A 227 2.19 -26.18 14.11
CA GLU A 227 2.17 -27.52 14.68
C GLU A 227 2.02 -28.54 13.55
N GLY A 228 3.12 -29.21 13.21
CA GLY A 228 3.19 -30.10 12.05
C GLY A 228 2.80 -29.38 10.75
N GLY A 229 1.76 -29.89 10.08
CA GLY A 229 1.29 -29.36 8.79
C GLY A 229 0.30 -28.20 8.87
N VAL A 230 0.01 -27.67 10.07
CA VAL A 230 -1.01 -26.65 10.31
C VAL A 230 -0.38 -25.44 11.01
N LEU A 231 -0.71 -24.24 10.52
CA LEU A 231 -0.39 -22.98 11.18
C LEU A 231 -1.62 -22.47 11.90
N HIS A 232 -1.53 -22.34 13.22
CA HIS A 232 -2.57 -21.78 14.05
C HIS A 232 -2.30 -20.30 14.25
N ALA A 233 -3.34 -19.47 14.10
CA ALA A 233 -3.28 -18.05 14.42
C ALA A 233 -4.46 -17.63 15.27
N SER A 234 -4.26 -16.74 16.24
CA SER A 234 -5.33 -16.19 17.06
C SER A 234 -5.18 -14.70 17.22
N THR A 235 -6.26 -13.95 17.02
CA THR A 235 -6.27 -12.49 17.17
C THR A 235 -7.57 -11.96 17.75
N ARG A 236 -7.49 -10.79 18.39
CA ARG A 236 -8.62 -10.02 18.88
C ARG A 236 -9.01 -8.98 17.83
N MET A 237 -10.31 -8.79 17.66
CA MET A 237 -10.88 -7.79 16.77
C MET A 237 -11.86 -6.92 17.56
N VAL A 238 -11.83 -5.61 17.33
CA VAL A 238 -12.81 -4.67 17.90
C VAL A 238 -13.26 -3.66 16.87
N HIS A 239 -14.50 -3.17 16.99
CA HIS A 239 -14.94 -2.02 16.21
C HIS A 239 -14.24 -0.77 16.71
N VAL A 240 -13.72 0.08 15.81
CA VAL A 240 -12.95 1.28 16.18
C VAL A 240 -13.74 2.28 17.03
N GLU A 241 -15.07 2.29 16.90
CA GLU A 241 -16.00 3.11 17.71
C GLU A 241 -16.63 2.35 18.91
N GLY A 242 -16.18 1.12 19.22
CA GLY A 242 -16.71 0.32 20.33
C GLY A 242 -18.14 -0.22 20.14
N LYS A 243 -18.63 -0.24 18.91
CA LYS A 243 -19.97 -0.75 18.56
C LYS A 243 -19.94 -2.25 18.32
N SER A 244 -21.10 -2.90 18.43
CA SER A 244 -21.28 -4.28 17.97
C SER A 244 -21.03 -4.38 16.47
N PHE A 245 -20.41 -5.46 16.03
CA PHE A 245 -20.08 -5.72 14.64
C PHE A 245 -20.18 -7.21 14.33
N ALA A 246 -20.31 -7.51 13.05
CA ALA A 246 -20.27 -8.87 12.53
C ALA A 246 -19.07 -9.02 11.59
N LEU A 247 -18.55 -10.24 11.49
CA LEU A 247 -17.47 -10.57 10.57
C LEU A 247 -18.02 -11.37 9.40
N ASN A 248 -17.70 -10.93 8.19
CA ASN A 248 -17.91 -11.71 6.99
C ASN A 248 -16.66 -12.56 6.73
N ARG A 249 -16.74 -13.88 6.97
CA ARG A 249 -15.60 -14.79 6.75
C ARG A 249 -15.08 -14.78 5.32
N ALA A 250 -15.90 -14.42 4.32
CA ALA A 250 -15.46 -14.33 2.93
C ALA A 250 -14.60 -13.08 2.66
N GLU A 251 -14.75 -12.04 3.48
CA GLU A 251 -14.02 -10.77 3.35
C GLU A 251 -12.72 -10.76 4.18
N LEU A 252 -12.56 -11.69 5.12
CA LEU A 252 -11.30 -11.87 5.84
C LEU A 252 -10.16 -12.18 4.87
N ARG A 253 -9.03 -11.52 5.03
CA ARG A 253 -7.81 -11.80 4.28
C ARG A 253 -6.69 -12.16 5.23
N PHE A 254 -5.96 -13.21 4.91
CA PHE A 254 -4.84 -13.71 5.68
C PHE A 254 -3.60 -13.63 4.83
N THR A 255 -2.55 -13.02 5.37
CA THR A 255 -1.23 -13.08 4.76
C THR A 255 -0.27 -13.77 5.71
N VAL A 256 0.24 -14.94 5.29
CA VAL A 256 1.28 -15.67 6.02
C VAL A 256 2.62 -15.21 5.48
N ILE A 257 3.51 -14.73 6.35
CA ILE A 257 4.84 -14.24 6.00
C ILE A 257 5.86 -15.13 6.71
N GLY A 258 6.68 -15.84 5.93
CA GLY A 258 7.80 -16.64 6.42
C GLY A 258 9.09 -16.35 5.65
N ASP A 259 10.18 -16.99 6.05
CA ASP A 259 11.53 -16.68 5.52
C ASP A 259 11.70 -17.06 4.04
N ALA A 260 10.92 -18.01 3.53
CA ALA A 260 11.05 -18.48 2.15
C ALA A 260 10.01 -17.86 1.20
N ARG A 261 8.85 -17.43 1.70
CA ARG A 261 7.76 -16.84 0.91
C ARG A 261 6.70 -16.20 1.78
N ALA A 262 5.90 -15.33 1.17
CA ALA A 262 4.60 -14.93 1.69
C ALA A 262 3.45 -15.61 0.93
N VAL A 263 2.31 -15.80 1.59
CA VAL A 263 1.10 -16.42 1.02
C VAL A 263 -0.10 -15.55 1.36
N ASP A 264 -0.90 -15.21 0.36
CA ASP A 264 -2.11 -14.42 0.50
C ASP A 264 -3.36 -15.29 0.25
N ILE A 265 -4.28 -15.25 1.21
CA ILE A 265 -5.43 -16.13 1.29
C ILE A 265 -6.67 -15.28 1.56
N GLN A 266 -7.66 -15.37 0.67
CA GLN A 266 -8.95 -14.70 0.83
C GLN A 266 -9.99 -15.68 1.38
N GLY A 267 -10.60 -15.27 2.47
CA GLY A 267 -11.70 -15.94 3.14
C GLY A 267 -11.32 -17.18 3.93
N CYS A 268 -12.29 -17.70 4.68
CA CYS A 268 -12.17 -18.96 5.41
C CYS A 268 -13.52 -19.63 5.68
N THR A 269 -13.50 -20.93 5.93
CA THR A 269 -14.70 -21.69 6.30
C THR A 269 -14.91 -21.69 7.82
N PRO A 270 -16.12 -21.96 8.32
CA PRO A 270 -16.34 -22.22 9.74
C PRO A 270 -15.52 -23.41 10.27
#